data_AF-E3NT16-F1
#
_entry.id   AF-E3NT16-F1
#
_cell.length_a   1.000
_cell.length_b   1.000
_cell.length_c   1.000
_cell.angle_alpha   90.00
_cell.angle_beta   90.00
_cell.angle_gamma   90.00
#
_symmetry.space_group_name_H-M   'P 1'
#
loop_
_entity.id
_entity.type
_entity.pdbx_description
1 polymer ?
#
loop_
_entity_poly.entity_id
_entity_poly.type
_entity_poly.pdbx_seq_one_letter_code
_entity_poly.pdbx_strand_id
1 'polypeptide(L)'
;MQNLKPHTLCLSLALLGCSFPSYAQLMFSQYIDGTGNRKGLEIYNPDGSTVNLADYQIEQYTNGATSKTATYTLEGNLASKAKFIVGRTELQAELGTKVNQVAGLSFNGDDALVLVYKGTAVDRFGRIGERPASGGWGSTITSAGNSLSRIKNKNDVSAVDPNSAFDLDSEWSKWSNRNAFSSYLGTGTTTPPIPAISCITADTAIADLQSAAQNQQYVVRGVITADYRYQNGFSGFYIQTPDSKAKANLSNAIFVYLPAASTITGGKVGEEVILKGRLTNYENQLQIDQLSSNIQTCNNQAASLVSSTPIQLPFSSLTDATGNAPKRYQGMLVKIPQTLTVSENYDYGRYGQLSLSLGRLYIPTNLYPAKSNEAVALAKQNLLSKIILDDGYNNQNRTPWLPQTFNAANTLRTGYQLKNVEGILEYRFNAWRIQPIQNKALPEVVKDSNLRNSTVLAKESKQVRVAAFNVLNYDNSPLIGVKPDRGANTETEFNRQHAKIVSAIKTIDADVYGLMEIANNGYGEKSAVNYLTKALGADWKYVIPPNMDKLGTDVIAVAIIYNSKRVKPVGNPVVYDDLTQKNRVTMAQSFQAVTGGKTFTVVPNHLKSKGSCPDDKTSPEANQGDGQGCWNPTR
;
A
#
# COMPACT_ATOMS: atom_id res chain seq x y z
N MET A 1 -83.79 42.60 48.76
CA MET A 1 -84.57 41.90 47.72
C MET A 1 -83.65 41.04 46.89
N GLN A 2 -83.88 39.73 46.97
CA GLN A 2 -83.68 38.69 45.94
C GLN A 2 -82.23 38.38 45.51
N ASN A 3 -81.58 37.37 46.10
CA ASN A 3 -81.65 35.92 45.80
C ASN A 3 -81.33 35.56 44.35
N LEU A 4 -80.21 34.84 44.12
CA LEU A 4 -80.17 33.48 43.54
C LEU A 4 -78.72 33.06 43.16
N LYS A 5 -78.29 31.91 43.69
CA LYS A 5 -77.42 30.91 43.04
C LYS A 5 -78.35 29.69 42.77
N PRO A 6 -78.19 28.79 41.77
CA PRO A 6 -76.93 28.16 41.32
C PRO A 6 -76.88 27.72 39.81
N HIS A 7 -75.74 27.10 39.44
CA HIS A 7 -75.45 26.06 38.42
C HIS A 7 -76.15 25.98 37.03
N THR A 8 -75.30 25.61 36.04
CA THR A 8 -75.53 24.99 34.72
C THR A 8 -76.14 25.85 33.60
N LEU A 9 -75.30 26.28 32.63
CA LEU A 9 -75.30 25.86 31.21
C LEU A 9 -74.40 26.79 30.36
N CYS A 10 -73.30 26.24 29.81
CA CYS A 10 -72.74 26.47 28.46
C CYS A 10 -71.25 26.13 28.41
N LEU A 11 -71.02 24.83 28.35
CA LEU A 11 -69.84 24.19 27.80
C LEU A 11 -69.86 24.37 26.28
N SER A 12 -69.48 25.53 25.74
CA SER A 12 -69.36 25.72 24.28
C SER A 12 -68.78 27.09 23.87
N LEU A 13 -67.58 27.46 24.32
CA LEU A 13 -66.83 28.55 23.65
C LEU A 13 -65.31 28.52 23.92
N ALA A 14 -64.68 27.34 23.84
CA ALA A 14 -63.22 27.18 23.96
C ALA A 14 -62.62 26.19 22.94
N LEU A 15 -63.29 25.99 21.79
CA LEU A 15 -62.80 25.17 20.68
C LEU A 15 -62.95 25.95 19.37
N LEU A 16 -62.16 27.01 19.23
CA LEU A 16 -61.91 27.67 17.95
C LEU A 16 -60.40 27.88 17.80
N GLY A 17 -59.77 26.89 17.15
CA GLY A 17 -58.73 27.16 16.15
C GLY A 17 -57.31 27.44 16.62
N CYS A 18 -56.68 26.54 17.39
CA CYS A 18 -55.23 26.32 17.22
C CYS A 18 -55.03 25.22 16.16
N SER A 19 -55.18 25.61 14.89
CA SER A 19 -54.66 24.86 13.76
C SER A 19 -53.15 25.07 13.75
N PHE A 20 -52.38 24.14 14.32
CA PHE A 20 -50.96 24.07 14.01
C PHE A 20 -50.84 23.60 12.56
N PRO A 21 -50.10 24.30 11.68
CA PRO A 21 -49.79 23.75 10.37
C PRO A 21 -49.04 22.43 10.58
N SER A 22 -49.69 21.32 10.23
CA SER A 22 -49.06 20.02 10.14
C SER A 22 -48.14 20.05 8.91
N TYR A 23 -46.89 20.45 9.08
CA TYR A 23 -45.89 20.33 8.02
C TYR A 23 -45.56 18.85 7.82
N ALA A 24 -45.59 18.38 6.57
CA ALA A 24 -45.14 17.03 6.26
C ALA A 24 -43.62 16.98 6.41
N GLN A 25 -43.09 15.91 7.01
CA GLN A 25 -41.64 15.76 7.18
C GLN A 25 -41.00 15.13 5.95
N LEU A 26 -39.68 15.28 5.81
CA LEU A 26 -38.94 14.53 4.78
C LEU A 26 -39.09 13.02 5.02
N MET A 27 -38.96 12.24 3.95
CA MET A 27 -39.11 10.79 4.00
C MET A 27 -38.16 10.08 3.04
N PHE A 28 -37.76 8.86 3.35
CA PHE A 28 -37.14 7.97 2.38
C PHE A 28 -38.16 7.59 1.31
N SER A 29 -37.82 7.79 0.05
CA SER A 29 -38.62 7.37 -1.11
C SER A 29 -37.98 6.18 -1.83
N GLN A 30 -36.67 5.97 -1.71
CA GLN A 30 -35.97 4.83 -2.29
C GLN A 30 -34.95 4.25 -1.32
N TYR A 31 -34.93 2.93 -1.20
CA TYR A 31 -33.87 2.15 -0.56
C TYR A 31 -33.09 1.46 -1.67
N ILE A 32 -31.79 1.75 -1.80
CA ILE A 32 -30.96 1.30 -2.92
C ILE A 32 -29.91 0.35 -2.38
N ASP A 33 -30.08 -0.95 -2.59
CA ASP A 33 -29.08 -1.98 -2.32
C ASP A 33 -28.66 -2.64 -3.64
N GLY A 34 -27.93 -1.89 -4.47
CA GLY A 34 -27.36 -2.38 -5.71
C GLY A 34 -26.16 -3.31 -5.51
N THR A 35 -25.81 -4.04 -6.56
CA THR A 35 -24.62 -4.91 -6.57
C THR A 35 -23.31 -4.11 -6.48
N GLY A 36 -22.28 -4.68 -5.85
CA GLY A 36 -20.95 -4.07 -5.79
C GLY A 36 -20.90 -2.75 -5.00
N ASN A 37 -21.61 -2.68 -3.86
CA ASN A 37 -21.72 -1.46 -3.03
C ASN A 37 -22.35 -0.25 -3.72
N ARG A 38 -23.13 -0.43 -4.79
CA ARG A 38 -23.99 0.62 -5.35
C ARG A 38 -25.19 0.87 -4.42
N LYS A 39 -24.91 1.44 -3.25
CA LYS A 39 -25.85 1.62 -2.14
C LYS A 39 -26.22 3.09 -1.98
N GLY A 40 -27.46 3.37 -1.57
CA GLY A 40 -27.93 4.72 -1.35
C GLY A 40 -29.38 4.81 -0.84
N LEU A 41 -29.81 6.03 -0.55
CA LEU A 41 -31.15 6.39 -0.14
C LEU A 41 -31.60 7.60 -0.96
N GLU A 42 -32.83 7.58 -1.48
CA GLU A 42 -33.48 8.79 -2.00
C GLU A 42 -34.38 9.34 -0.90
N ILE A 43 -34.27 10.64 -0.64
CA ILE A 43 -35.11 11.40 0.27
C ILE A 43 -36.06 12.25 -0.58
N TYR A 44 -37.33 12.24 -0.23
CA TYR A 44 -38.37 13.01 -0.87
C TYR A 44 -38.91 14.08 0.09
N ASN A 45 -39.19 15.26 -0.45
CA ASN A 45 -39.89 16.31 0.28
C ASN A 45 -41.39 16.31 -0.10
N PRO A 46 -42.27 15.70 0.73
CA PRO A 46 -43.70 15.76 0.51
C PRO A 46 -44.32 17.10 0.90
N ASP A 47 -43.61 17.98 1.61
CA ASP A 47 -44.14 19.26 2.08
C ASP A 47 -44.33 20.27 0.94
N GLY A 48 -45.15 21.30 1.18
CA GLY A 48 -45.38 22.41 0.26
C GLY A 48 -44.25 23.44 0.23
N SER A 49 -43.26 23.34 1.14
CA SER A 49 -42.17 24.31 1.28
C SER A 49 -40.80 23.71 0.97
N THR A 50 -39.80 24.57 0.74
CA THR A 50 -38.40 24.15 0.61
C THR A 50 -37.81 23.91 2.00
N VAL A 51 -37.10 22.80 2.17
CA VAL A 51 -36.53 22.38 3.45
C VAL A 51 -35.00 22.52 3.43
N ASN A 52 -34.42 23.01 4.53
CA ASN A 52 -32.98 23.00 4.73
C ASN A 52 -32.51 21.60 5.16
N LEU A 53 -31.70 20.94 4.33
CA LEU A 53 -31.21 19.59 4.62
C LEU A 53 -30.17 19.56 5.76
N ALA A 54 -29.50 20.68 6.06
CA ALA A 54 -28.56 20.74 7.19
C ALA A 54 -29.22 20.49 8.57
N ASP A 55 -30.54 20.61 8.65
CA ASP A 55 -31.31 20.28 9.85
C ASP A 55 -31.60 18.76 9.99
N TYR A 56 -31.20 17.96 8.99
CA TYR A 56 -31.47 16.53 8.88
C TYR A 56 -30.19 15.70 8.89
N GLN A 57 -30.30 14.48 9.40
CA GLN A 57 -29.26 13.47 9.31
C GLN A 57 -29.84 12.07 9.11
N ILE A 58 -29.05 11.19 8.51
CA ILE A 58 -29.32 9.76 8.43
C ILE A 58 -28.52 9.07 9.53
N GLU A 59 -29.20 8.32 10.37
CA GLU A 59 -28.59 7.45 11.38
C GLU A 59 -28.68 5.99 10.94
N GLN A 60 -27.56 5.29 11.02
CA GLN A 60 -27.47 3.87 10.67
C GLN A 60 -27.25 3.02 11.92
N TYR A 61 -27.94 1.89 11.99
CA TYR A 61 -27.87 0.90 13.05
C TYR A 61 -27.64 -0.47 12.42
N THR A 62 -26.38 -0.91 12.45
CA THR A 62 -25.94 -2.08 11.69
C THR A 62 -26.19 -3.39 12.42
N ASN A 63 -26.64 -4.42 11.71
CA ASN A 63 -26.81 -5.79 12.22
C ASN A 63 -27.60 -5.88 13.55
N GLY A 64 -28.69 -5.11 13.68
CA GLY A 64 -29.53 -5.09 14.89
C GLY A 64 -28.95 -4.31 16.07
N ALA A 65 -28.00 -3.41 15.84
CA ALA A 65 -27.48 -2.53 16.88
C ALA A 65 -28.58 -1.65 17.51
N THR A 66 -28.46 -1.40 18.82
CA THR A 66 -29.28 -0.42 19.56
C THR A 66 -28.61 0.95 19.65
N SER A 67 -27.32 1.04 19.33
CA SER A 67 -26.54 2.27 19.25
C SER A 67 -26.21 2.60 17.79
N LYS A 68 -26.14 3.90 17.48
CA LYS A 68 -25.79 4.40 16.15
C LYS A 68 -24.40 3.89 15.74
N THR A 69 -24.32 3.22 14.61
CA THR A 69 -23.04 2.77 14.04
C THR A 69 -22.46 3.79 13.07
N ALA A 70 -23.30 4.64 12.48
CA ALA A 70 -22.87 5.80 11.71
C ALA A 70 -23.93 6.92 11.72
N THR A 71 -23.50 8.14 11.40
CA THR A 71 -24.36 9.30 11.22
C THR A 71 -23.88 10.12 10.03
N TYR A 72 -24.81 10.53 9.18
CA TYR A 72 -24.53 11.31 7.98
C TYR A 72 -25.43 12.55 7.96
N THR A 73 -24.86 13.71 8.25
CA THR A 73 -25.55 15.01 8.13
C THR A 73 -25.83 15.30 6.67
N LEU A 74 -27.03 15.75 6.34
CA LEU A 74 -27.39 16.11 4.97
C LEU A 74 -27.01 17.57 4.68
N GLU A 75 -26.75 17.89 3.41
CA GLU A 75 -26.34 19.23 3.01
C GLU A 75 -27.24 19.78 1.90
N GLY A 76 -27.45 21.11 1.89
CA GLY A 76 -28.18 21.82 0.84
C GLY A 76 -29.65 22.11 1.19
N ASN A 77 -30.45 22.38 0.17
CA ASN A 77 -31.88 22.63 0.29
C ASN A 77 -32.66 21.68 -0.61
N LEU A 78 -33.80 21.20 -0.14
CA LEU A 78 -34.70 20.33 -0.89
C LEU A 78 -36.03 21.03 -1.15
N ALA A 79 -36.24 21.44 -2.40
CA ALA A 79 -37.48 22.10 -2.81
C ALA A 79 -38.71 21.22 -2.57
N SER A 80 -39.89 21.84 -2.50
CA SER A 80 -41.15 21.11 -2.42
C SER A 80 -41.25 20.10 -3.57
N LYS A 81 -41.69 18.87 -3.27
CA LYS A 81 -41.84 17.76 -4.23
C LYS A 81 -40.54 17.32 -4.92
N ALA A 82 -39.38 17.82 -4.49
CA ALA A 82 -38.09 17.39 -5.02
C ALA A 82 -37.54 16.17 -4.27
N LYS A 83 -36.52 15.57 -4.88
CA LYS A 83 -35.83 14.37 -4.40
C LYS A 83 -34.35 14.66 -4.18
N PHE A 84 -33.72 13.92 -3.27
CA PHE A 84 -32.31 14.06 -2.93
C PHE A 84 -31.68 12.69 -2.71
N ILE A 85 -30.69 12.33 -3.53
CA ILE A 85 -30.04 11.02 -3.47
C ILE A 85 -28.74 11.12 -2.67
N VAL A 86 -28.67 10.37 -1.58
CA VAL A 86 -27.45 10.13 -0.80
C VAL A 86 -26.93 8.74 -1.18
N GLY A 87 -25.71 8.64 -1.68
CA GLY A 87 -25.17 7.39 -2.22
C GLY A 87 -23.72 7.14 -1.88
N ARG A 88 -23.27 5.89 -1.97
CA ARG A 88 -21.84 5.58 -1.96
C ARG A 88 -21.17 6.04 -3.26
N THR A 89 -19.84 6.12 -3.24
CA THR A 89 -19.00 6.41 -4.41
C THR A 89 -19.29 5.50 -5.61
N GLU A 90 -19.59 4.23 -5.37
CA GLU A 90 -19.89 3.25 -6.41
C GLU A 90 -21.24 3.54 -7.08
N LEU A 91 -22.24 4.01 -6.32
CA LEU A 91 -23.52 4.46 -6.87
C LEU A 91 -23.34 5.78 -7.65
N GLN A 92 -22.48 6.67 -7.16
CA GLN A 92 -22.14 7.92 -7.88
C GLN A 92 -21.41 7.63 -9.19
N ALA A 93 -20.52 6.64 -9.24
CA ALA A 93 -19.85 6.25 -10.48
C ALA A 93 -20.85 5.82 -11.58
N GLU A 94 -21.97 5.20 -11.18
CA GLU A 94 -23.04 4.79 -12.10
C GLU A 94 -23.96 5.96 -12.48
N LEU A 95 -24.32 6.80 -11.52
CA LEU A 95 -25.39 7.80 -11.69
C LEU A 95 -24.89 9.25 -11.88
N GLY A 96 -23.59 9.46 -11.75
CA GLY A 96 -22.94 10.77 -11.84
C GLY A 96 -23.55 11.78 -10.87
N THR A 97 -23.87 12.95 -11.40
CA THR A 97 -24.40 14.10 -10.63
C THR A 97 -25.81 13.89 -10.07
N LYS A 98 -26.49 12.77 -10.41
CA LYS A 98 -27.77 12.41 -9.80
C LYS A 98 -27.61 12.03 -8.33
N VAL A 99 -26.44 11.55 -7.92
CA VAL A 99 -26.11 11.40 -6.48
C VAL A 99 -25.77 12.79 -5.96
N ASN A 100 -26.69 13.39 -5.21
CA ASN A 100 -26.56 14.74 -4.69
C ASN A 100 -25.53 14.84 -3.57
N GLN A 101 -25.35 13.76 -2.79
CA GLN A 101 -24.40 13.71 -1.70
C GLN A 101 -23.77 12.32 -1.58
N VAL A 102 -22.44 12.28 -1.44
CA VAL A 102 -21.71 11.03 -1.21
C VAL A 102 -21.61 10.75 0.29
N ALA A 103 -21.97 9.55 0.71
CA ALA A 103 -21.86 9.10 2.10
C ALA A 103 -21.42 7.63 2.18
N GLY A 104 -20.74 7.27 3.27
CA GLY A 104 -20.21 5.93 3.52
C GLY A 104 -21.25 4.87 3.90
N LEU A 105 -22.49 4.98 3.42
CA LEU A 105 -23.62 4.11 3.76
C LEU A 105 -23.23 2.63 3.64
N SER A 106 -23.45 1.84 4.68
CA SER A 106 -22.99 0.45 4.73
C SER A 106 -24.06 -0.46 5.30
N PHE A 107 -25.12 -0.67 4.54
CA PHE A 107 -26.23 -1.55 4.88
C PHE A 107 -26.36 -2.71 3.88
N ASN A 108 -26.93 -3.86 4.27
CA ASN A 108 -27.05 -5.05 3.42
C ASN A 108 -28.41 -5.77 3.55
N GLY A 109 -29.45 -5.04 3.93
CA GLY A 109 -30.83 -5.52 3.94
C GLY A 109 -31.40 -5.70 5.34
N ASP A 110 -30.57 -6.04 6.33
CA ASP A 110 -30.98 -6.33 7.72
C ASP A 110 -30.72 -5.18 8.71
N ASP A 111 -30.23 -4.04 8.22
CA ASP A 111 -29.93 -2.86 9.05
C ASP A 111 -31.14 -1.93 9.19
N ALA A 112 -31.14 -1.13 10.26
CA ALA A 112 -32.09 -0.04 10.44
C ALA A 112 -31.46 1.31 10.08
N LEU A 113 -32.24 2.14 9.38
CA LEU A 113 -31.88 3.48 8.92
C LEU A 113 -32.94 4.45 9.40
N VAL A 114 -32.54 5.56 10.00
CA VAL A 114 -33.48 6.55 10.56
C VAL A 114 -33.15 7.93 10.00
N LEU A 115 -34.17 8.61 9.48
CA LEU A 115 -34.08 10.02 9.11
C LEU A 115 -34.46 10.86 10.33
N VAL A 116 -33.56 11.74 10.75
CA VAL A 116 -33.69 12.52 11.97
C VAL A 116 -33.67 14.01 11.63
N TYR A 117 -34.69 14.75 12.08
CA TYR A 117 -34.78 16.20 12.01
C TYR A 117 -34.54 16.79 13.40
N LYS A 118 -33.47 17.58 13.58
CA LYS A 118 -33.13 18.24 14.86
C LYS A 118 -33.27 17.33 16.10
N GLY A 119 -32.77 16.10 15.98
CA GLY A 119 -32.81 15.09 17.06
C GLY A 119 -34.11 14.29 17.17
N THR A 120 -35.14 14.59 16.38
CA THR A 120 -36.40 13.83 16.32
C THR A 120 -36.41 12.89 15.12
N ALA A 121 -36.67 11.60 15.32
CA ALA A 121 -36.85 10.66 14.21
C ALA A 121 -38.14 10.98 13.46
N VAL A 122 -38.05 11.23 12.15
CA VAL A 122 -39.19 11.62 11.30
C VAL A 122 -39.53 10.59 10.23
N ASP A 123 -38.60 9.69 9.92
CA ASP A 123 -38.85 8.53 9.06
C ASP A 123 -37.84 7.41 9.32
N ARG A 124 -38.11 6.20 8.84
CA ARG A 124 -37.20 5.06 9.02
C ARG A 124 -37.37 3.97 7.96
N PHE A 125 -36.34 3.16 7.84
CA PHE A 125 -36.34 1.87 7.15
C PHE A 125 -35.74 0.82 8.08
N GLY A 126 -36.53 -0.14 8.55
CA GLY A 126 -36.15 -1.12 9.57
C GLY A 126 -36.47 -0.69 11.01
N ARG A 127 -36.10 -1.55 11.97
CA ARG A 127 -36.32 -1.37 13.41
C ARG A 127 -35.01 -1.42 14.20
N ILE A 128 -34.77 -0.43 15.04
CA ILE A 128 -33.58 -0.40 15.92
C ILE A 128 -33.60 -1.61 16.86
N GLY A 129 -32.44 -2.23 17.10
CA GLY A 129 -32.31 -3.35 18.02
C GLY A 129 -32.79 -4.70 17.45
N GLU A 130 -33.28 -4.75 16.22
CA GLU A 130 -33.66 -5.99 15.56
C GLU A 130 -32.78 -6.29 14.35
N ARG A 131 -32.41 -7.57 14.23
CA ARG A 131 -31.84 -8.14 13.02
C ARG A 131 -32.79 -9.23 12.50
N PRO A 132 -33.43 -9.06 11.33
CA PRO A 132 -34.29 -10.09 10.76
C PRO A 132 -33.55 -11.41 10.53
N ALA A 133 -34.11 -12.53 11.00
CA ALA A 133 -33.49 -13.85 10.89
C ALA A 133 -33.32 -14.33 9.44
N SER A 134 -34.16 -13.83 8.52
CA SER A 134 -34.10 -14.05 7.07
C SER A 134 -32.97 -13.27 6.38
N GLY A 135 -32.23 -12.41 7.09
CA GLY A 135 -31.19 -11.54 6.53
C GLY A 135 -31.73 -10.28 5.85
N GLY A 136 -33.04 -10.03 5.91
CA GLY A 136 -33.66 -8.79 5.46
C GLY A 136 -35.11 -8.64 5.93
N TRP A 137 -35.62 -7.41 5.91
CA TRP A 137 -36.98 -7.05 6.28
C TRP A 137 -38.02 -7.61 5.29
N GLY A 138 -39.26 -7.81 5.76
CA GLY A 138 -40.42 -8.22 4.96
C GLY A 138 -40.62 -9.73 4.86
N SER A 139 -41.85 -10.12 4.51
CA SER A 139 -42.30 -11.51 4.39
C SER A 139 -42.72 -11.87 2.97
N THR A 140 -43.26 -10.91 2.22
CA THR A 140 -43.68 -11.08 0.81
C THR A 140 -42.61 -10.56 -0.14
N ILE A 141 -42.04 -9.40 0.17
CA ILE A 141 -40.82 -8.87 -0.45
C ILE A 141 -39.69 -8.85 0.57
N THR A 142 -38.44 -8.89 0.11
CA THR A 142 -37.28 -8.81 0.99
C THR A 142 -36.36 -7.65 0.62
N SER A 143 -35.88 -6.92 1.62
CA SER A 143 -34.82 -5.91 1.45
C SER A 143 -33.45 -6.54 1.19
N ALA A 144 -33.24 -7.81 1.54
CA ALA A 144 -31.97 -8.51 1.32
C ALA A 144 -31.65 -8.59 -0.17
N GLY A 145 -30.60 -7.89 -0.60
CA GLY A 145 -30.16 -7.89 -1.99
C GLY A 145 -31.16 -7.28 -2.97
N ASN A 146 -32.06 -6.40 -2.53
CA ASN A 146 -33.03 -5.72 -3.39
C ASN A 146 -33.08 -4.22 -3.14
N SER A 147 -33.35 -3.46 -4.20
CA SER A 147 -33.71 -2.04 -4.11
C SER A 147 -35.22 -1.89 -4.12
N LEU A 148 -35.76 -0.94 -3.36
CA LEU A 148 -37.19 -0.80 -3.07
C LEU A 148 -37.64 0.66 -3.24
N SER A 149 -38.86 0.84 -3.73
CA SER A 149 -39.57 2.13 -3.80
C SER A 149 -40.61 2.20 -2.70
N ARG A 150 -40.68 3.34 -2.00
CA ARG A 150 -41.75 3.56 -1.04
C ARG A 150 -43.08 3.75 -1.78
N ILE A 151 -44.14 3.10 -1.29
CA ILE A 151 -45.50 3.18 -1.86
C ILE A 151 -46.18 4.48 -1.41
N LYS A 152 -45.92 4.90 -0.17
CA LYS A 152 -46.44 6.15 0.39
C LYS A 152 -45.71 7.34 -0.22
N ASN A 153 -46.45 8.41 -0.52
CA ASN A 153 -45.94 9.67 -1.07
C ASN A 153 -46.17 10.88 -0.14
N LYS A 154 -46.52 10.61 1.12
CA LYS A 154 -46.72 11.59 2.19
C LYS A 154 -46.08 11.07 3.48
N ASN A 155 -45.70 12.00 4.34
CA ASN A 155 -45.19 11.71 5.67
C ASN A 155 -45.78 12.71 6.67
N ASP A 156 -47.05 12.50 6.99
CA ASP A 156 -47.88 13.42 7.77
C ASP A 156 -47.69 13.23 9.29
N VAL A 157 -46.47 12.91 9.72
CA VAL A 157 -46.09 12.68 11.12
C VAL A 157 -45.01 13.68 11.53
N SER A 158 -45.06 14.12 12.79
CA SER A 158 -44.01 14.95 13.39
C SER A 158 -42.89 14.12 14.04
N ALA A 159 -43.16 12.85 14.34
CA ALA A 159 -42.20 11.89 14.87
C ALA A 159 -42.62 10.45 14.54
N VAL A 160 -41.63 9.57 14.39
CA VAL A 160 -41.81 8.11 14.34
C VAL A 160 -41.06 7.47 15.51
N ASP A 161 -41.58 6.37 16.06
CA ASP A 161 -40.85 5.54 17.03
C ASP A 161 -39.97 4.54 16.27
N PRO A 162 -38.62 4.68 16.29
CA PRO A 162 -37.71 3.78 15.58
C PRO A 162 -37.68 2.34 16.14
N ASN A 163 -38.21 2.11 17.34
CA ASN A 163 -38.26 0.81 18.00
C ASN A 163 -39.56 0.05 17.76
N SER A 164 -40.57 0.68 17.17
CA SER A 164 -41.85 0.03 16.87
C SER A 164 -41.70 -0.99 15.74
N ALA A 165 -42.62 -1.95 15.60
CA ALA A 165 -42.57 -2.96 14.54
C ALA A 165 -42.45 -2.32 13.14
N PHE A 166 -41.57 -2.85 12.28
CA PHE A 166 -41.38 -2.37 10.91
C PHE A 166 -42.04 -3.35 9.93
N ASP A 167 -43.02 -2.86 9.18
CA ASP A 167 -43.71 -3.63 8.15
C ASP A 167 -43.26 -3.15 6.76
N LEU A 168 -42.38 -3.94 6.13
CA LEU A 168 -41.88 -3.63 4.80
C LEU A 168 -42.97 -3.81 3.74
N ASP A 169 -43.79 -4.86 3.85
CA ASP A 169 -44.67 -5.33 2.77
C ASP A 169 -45.82 -4.36 2.50
N SER A 170 -46.26 -3.60 3.52
CA SER A 170 -47.31 -2.59 3.37
C SER A 170 -46.79 -1.21 2.95
N GLU A 171 -45.50 -0.94 3.09
CA GLU A 171 -44.94 0.40 2.85
C GLU A 171 -44.05 0.50 1.61
N TRP A 172 -43.50 -0.62 1.14
CA TRP A 172 -42.49 -0.65 0.09
C TRP A 172 -42.86 -1.64 -1.00
N SER A 173 -42.40 -1.33 -2.22
CA SER A 173 -42.49 -2.20 -3.37
C SER A 173 -41.10 -2.49 -3.91
N LYS A 174 -40.88 -3.73 -4.33
CA LYS A 174 -39.58 -4.16 -4.87
C LYS A 174 -39.39 -3.66 -6.30
N TRP A 175 -38.19 -3.17 -6.61
CA TRP A 175 -37.82 -2.84 -7.98
C TRP A 175 -37.76 -4.10 -8.86
N SER A 176 -38.01 -3.94 -10.16
CA SER A 176 -37.89 -5.03 -11.13
C SER A 176 -36.51 -5.69 -11.12
N ASN A 177 -35.45 -4.89 -10.93
CA ASN A 177 -34.08 -5.34 -10.72
C ASN A 177 -33.40 -4.40 -9.70
N ARG A 178 -32.57 -4.95 -8.80
CA ARG A 178 -31.86 -4.16 -7.77
C ARG A 178 -30.94 -3.06 -8.33
N ASN A 179 -30.52 -3.17 -9.60
CA ASN A 179 -29.72 -2.19 -10.32
C ASN A 179 -30.52 -1.38 -11.37
N ALA A 180 -31.86 -1.41 -11.38
CA ALA A 180 -32.69 -0.68 -12.35
C ALA A 180 -32.70 0.85 -12.14
N PHE A 181 -31.55 1.45 -11.84
CA PHE A 181 -31.44 2.84 -11.40
C PHE A 181 -32.05 3.84 -12.38
N SER A 182 -31.88 3.62 -13.68
CA SER A 182 -32.44 4.48 -14.73
C SER A 182 -33.96 4.51 -14.75
N SER A 183 -34.62 3.43 -14.32
CA SER A 183 -36.08 3.31 -14.28
C SER A 183 -36.69 3.94 -13.03
N TYR A 184 -35.98 3.95 -11.91
CA TYR A 184 -36.53 4.36 -10.61
C TYR A 184 -35.99 5.71 -10.09
N LEU A 185 -34.87 6.21 -10.62
CA LEU A 185 -34.19 7.44 -10.17
C LEU A 185 -34.17 8.54 -11.27
N GLY A 186 -35.35 8.86 -11.81
CA GLY A 186 -35.57 9.75 -12.98
C GLY A 186 -34.95 11.16 -12.94
N THR A 187 -34.97 11.86 -14.09
CA THR A 187 -34.16 13.04 -14.49
C THR A 187 -34.57 14.40 -13.93
N GLY A 188 -34.73 14.53 -12.61
CA GLY A 188 -35.18 15.79 -12.01
C GLY A 188 -34.50 16.13 -10.69
N THR A 189 -33.21 16.51 -10.71
CA THR A 189 -32.63 17.27 -9.60
C THR A 189 -31.73 18.38 -10.15
N THR A 190 -32.10 19.62 -9.86
CA THR A 190 -31.19 20.76 -9.94
C THR A 190 -30.11 20.54 -8.89
N THR A 191 -28.85 20.53 -9.34
CA THR A 191 -27.68 20.45 -8.45
C THR A 191 -27.70 21.70 -7.56
N PRO A 192 -27.69 21.57 -6.22
CA PRO A 192 -27.38 22.70 -5.37
C PRO A 192 -26.01 23.25 -5.78
N PRO A 193 -25.82 24.56 -5.94
CA PRO A 193 -24.48 25.09 -6.15
C PRO A 193 -23.63 24.71 -4.95
N ILE A 194 -22.55 23.96 -5.21
CA ILE A 194 -21.50 23.70 -4.24
C ILE A 194 -21.02 25.08 -3.76
N PRO A 195 -20.94 25.34 -2.43
CA PRO A 195 -20.39 26.60 -1.94
C PRO A 195 -19.00 26.79 -2.53
N ALA A 196 -18.82 27.85 -3.32
CA ALA A 196 -17.54 28.13 -3.96
C ALA A 196 -16.48 28.43 -2.89
N ILE A 197 -15.41 27.65 -2.86
CA ILE A 197 -14.21 27.99 -2.08
C ILE A 197 -13.49 29.11 -2.84
N SER A 198 -13.07 30.13 -2.09
CA SER A 198 -12.27 31.23 -2.63
C SER A 198 -11.06 31.47 -1.74
N CYS A 199 -10.13 32.30 -2.19
CA CYS A 199 -8.91 32.59 -1.44
C CYS A 199 -9.12 33.40 -0.16
N ILE A 200 -10.35 33.87 0.11
CA ILE A 200 -10.72 34.51 1.37
C ILE A 200 -11.48 33.58 2.32
N THR A 201 -11.80 32.35 1.89
CA THR A 201 -12.45 31.36 2.73
C THR A 201 -11.53 30.99 3.89
N ALA A 202 -12.09 30.98 5.11
CA ALA A 202 -11.37 30.58 6.31
C ALA A 202 -10.93 29.11 6.20
N ASP A 203 -9.66 28.86 6.53
CA ASP A 203 -9.05 27.53 6.50
C ASP A 203 -8.64 27.06 7.90
N THR A 204 -8.56 25.74 8.05
CA THR A 204 -7.98 25.08 9.21
C THR A 204 -6.49 24.90 8.98
N ALA A 205 -5.66 25.32 9.94
CA ALA A 205 -4.22 25.12 9.84
C ALA A 205 -3.91 23.61 9.75
N ILE A 206 -3.04 23.22 8.81
CA ILE A 206 -2.72 21.81 8.56
C ILE A 206 -2.23 21.12 9.84
N ALA A 207 -1.45 21.81 10.66
CA ALA A 207 -0.95 21.29 11.93
C ALA A 207 -2.04 20.92 12.95
N ASP A 208 -3.23 21.54 12.87
CA ASP A 208 -4.35 21.25 13.79
C ASP A 208 -5.11 19.98 13.40
N LEU A 209 -4.94 19.50 12.17
CA LEU A 209 -5.61 18.30 11.66
C LEU A 209 -5.16 17.03 12.39
N GLN A 210 -3.98 17.03 13.01
CA GLN A 210 -3.47 15.89 13.76
C GLN A 210 -4.37 15.51 14.95
N SER A 211 -5.05 16.48 15.55
CA SER A 211 -6.02 16.30 16.64
C SER A 211 -7.48 16.47 16.21
N ALA A 212 -7.72 16.73 14.93
CA ALA A 212 -9.05 17.01 14.42
C ALA A 212 -9.87 15.72 14.23
N ALA A 213 -11.19 15.85 14.30
CA ALA A 213 -12.11 14.73 14.14
C ALA A 213 -12.00 14.12 12.73
N GLN A 214 -11.80 12.81 12.66
CA GLN A 214 -11.73 12.05 11.42
C GLN A 214 -13.10 12.01 10.72
N ASN A 215 -13.08 11.77 9.41
CA ASN A 215 -14.26 11.68 8.55
C ASN A 215 -15.09 12.97 8.47
N GLN A 216 -14.50 14.12 8.82
CA GLN A 216 -15.13 15.43 8.69
C GLN A 216 -14.50 16.22 7.54
N GLN A 217 -15.26 17.17 6.99
CA GLN A 217 -14.81 18.05 5.92
C GLN A 217 -14.04 19.25 6.49
N TYR A 218 -12.84 19.50 5.99
CA TYR A 218 -12.02 20.65 6.37
C TYR A 218 -11.62 21.44 5.13
N VAL A 219 -11.59 22.77 5.26
CA VAL A 219 -10.95 23.66 4.31
C VAL A 219 -9.49 23.78 4.73
N VAL A 220 -8.56 23.52 3.83
CA VAL A 220 -7.12 23.58 4.09
C VAL A 220 -6.42 24.41 3.04
N ARG A 221 -5.34 25.08 3.46
CA ARG A 221 -4.49 25.90 2.59
C ARG A 221 -3.02 25.52 2.75
N GLY A 222 -2.30 25.45 1.63
CA GLY A 222 -0.87 25.22 1.65
C GLY A 222 -0.24 25.29 0.26
N VAL A 223 1.09 25.33 0.22
CA VAL A 223 1.89 25.28 -1.00
C VAL A 223 2.03 23.85 -1.46
N ILE A 224 1.74 23.55 -2.73
CA ILE A 224 1.98 22.22 -3.28
C ILE A 224 3.49 21.97 -3.35
N THR A 225 4.01 21.05 -2.55
CA THR A 225 5.45 20.73 -2.47
C THR A 225 5.84 19.56 -3.38
N ALA A 226 4.92 18.65 -3.68
CA ALA A 226 5.12 17.54 -4.60
C ALA A 226 3.80 17.08 -5.22
N ASP A 227 3.84 16.66 -6.48
CA ASP A 227 2.66 16.18 -7.22
C ASP A 227 2.92 14.79 -7.79
N TYR A 228 2.05 13.84 -7.45
CA TYR A 228 2.11 12.43 -7.82
C TYR A 228 0.85 11.99 -8.59
N ARG A 229 0.12 12.93 -9.22
CA ARG A 229 -1.08 12.65 -10.03
C ARG A 229 -0.77 12.11 -11.43
N TYR A 230 0.49 12.01 -11.81
CA TYR A 230 0.91 11.43 -13.09
C TYR A 230 0.65 9.92 -13.17
N GLN A 231 0.72 9.37 -14.39
CA GLN A 231 0.52 7.94 -14.63
C GLN A 231 1.49 7.09 -13.81
N ASN A 232 0.96 6.09 -13.09
CA ASN A 232 1.68 5.25 -12.14
C ASN A 232 2.26 5.98 -10.92
N GLY A 233 1.86 7.23 -10.66
CA GLY A 233 2.12 7.92 -9.40
C GLY A 233 1.18 7.45 -8.29
N PHE A 234 1.05 8.27 -7.25
CA PHE A 234 0.31 7.97 -6.02
C PHE A 234 -1.11 8.51 -6.00
N SER A 235 -1.59 9.06 -7.12
CA SER A 235 -2.94 9.63 -7.22
C SER A 235 -3.17 10.70 -6.16
N GLY A 236 -2.33 11.73 -6.14
CA GLY A 236 -2.44 12.83 -5.17
C GLY A 236 -1.22 13.74 -5.16
N PHE A 237 -1.19 14.67 -4.23
CA PHE A 237 -0.12 15.66 -4.06
C PHE A 237 0.02 16.05 -2.60
N TYR A 238 1.15 16.66 -2.23
CA TYR A 238 1.38 17.17 -0.88
C TYR A 238 1.21 18.68 -0.86
N ILE A 239 0.55 19.21 0.17
CA ILE A 239 0.54 20.63 0.50
C ILE A 239 1.22 20.86 1.84
N GLN A 240 1.96 21.96 1.95
CA GLN A 240 2.63 22.37 3.18
C GLN A 240 2.32 23.83 3.51
N THR A 241 2.06 24.12 4.78
CA THR A 241 1.86 25.49 5.27
C THR A 241 3.13 26.32 5.05
N PRO A 242 3.03 27.57 4.53
CA PRO A 242 4.15 28.50 4.46
C PRO A 242 4.91 28.61 5.79
N ASP A 243 6.24 28.74 5.73
CA ASP A 243 7.13 28.74 6.90
C ASP A 243 6.74 29.82 7.93
N SER A 244 6.26 30.97 7.46
CA SER A 244 5.82 32.09 8.31
C SER A 244 4.54 31.81 9.12
N LYS A 245 3.77 30.78 8.74
CA LYS A 245 2.53 30.35 9.42
C LYS A 245 2.65 28.96 10.04
N ALA A 246 3.79 28.30 9.88
CA ALA A 246 4.00 26.95 10.37
C ALA A 246 4.01 26.92 11.91
N LYS A 247 3.35 25.92 12.50
CA LYS A 247 3.39 25.68 13.95
C LYS A 247 4.63 24.87 14.31
N ALA A 248 5.40 25.35 15.27
CA ALA A 248 6.60 24.67 15.74
C ALA A 248 6.26 23.28 16.32
N ASN A 249 7.19 22.34 16.12
CA ASN A 249 7.10 20.96 16.66
C ASN A 249 5.89 20.13 16.22
N LEU A 250 5.18 20.54 15.17
CA LEU A 250 4.07 19.80 14.56
C LEU A 250 4.33 19.56 13.07
N SER A 251 3.67 18.56 12.49
CA SER A 251 3.64 18.45 11.03
C SER A 251 2.82 19.60 10.46
N ASN A 252 3.35 20.24 9.42
CA ASN A 252 2.70 21.35 8.73
C ASN A 252 2.35 20.98 7.29
N ALA A 253 2.32 19.69 6.98
CA ALA A 253 2.01 19.20 5.65
C ALA A 253 1.03 18.03 5.70
N ILE A 254 0.29 17.86 4.61
CA ILE A 254 -0.69 16.79 4.47
C ILE A 254 -0.76 16.32 3.03
N PHE A 255 -0.99 15.02 2.86
CA PHE A 255 -1.27 14.44 1.55
C PHE A 255 -2.72 14.70 1.16
N VAL A 256 -2.93 15.03 -0.10
CA VAL A 256 -4.26 15.22 -0.70
C VAL A 256 -4.43 14.12 -1.73
N TYR A 257 -5.23 13.11 -1.36
CA TYR A 257 -5.53 11.97 -2.22
C TYR A 257 -6.57 12.36 -3.26
N LEU A 258 -6.25 12.07 -4.52
CA LEU A 258 -7.10 12.31 -5.67
C LEU A 258 -7.05 11.12 -6.62
N PRO A 259 -8.05 10.20 -6.57
CA PRO A 259 -8.03 8.99 -7.39
C PRO A 259 -7.99 9.35 -8.88
N ALA A 260 -7.38 8.49 -9.71
CA ALA A 260 -7.23 8.73 -11.14
C ALA A 260 -8.56 8.97 -11.89
N ALA A 261 -9.68 8.46 -11.36
CA ALA A 261 -11.02 8.68 -11.90
C ALA A 261 -11.65 10.03 -11.51
N SER A 262 -10.99 10.82 -10.65
CA SER A 262 -11.50 12.12 -10.21
C SER A 262 -11.55 13.12 -11.36
N THR A 263 -12.61 13.91 -11.43
CA THR A 263 -12.75 15.05 -12.35
C THR A 263 -12.26 16.37 -11.77
N ILE A 264 -11.78 16.35 -10.52
CA ILE A 264 -11.24 17.52 -9.84
C ILE A 264 -9.93 17.95 -10.49
N THR A 265 -9.82 19.24 -10.78
CA THR A 265 -8.65 19.84 -11.44
C THR A 265 -8.08 21.01 -10.61
N GLY A 266 -6.89 21.48 -11.01
CA GLY A 266 -6.23 22.66 -10.41
C GLY A 266 -4.98 22.32 -9.60
N GLY A 267 -4.22 23.37 -9.27
CA GLY A 267 -2.99 23.31 -8.48
C GLY A 267 -1.78 22.73 -9.24
N LYS A 268 -0.62 23.37 -9.06
CA LYS A 268 0.69 22.88 -9.52
C LYS A 268 1.73 23.01 -8.42
N VAL A 269 2.80 22.21 -8.48
CA VAL A 269 3.94 22.35 -7.56
C VAL A 269 4.43 23.80 -7.56
N GLY A 270 4.61 24.35 -6.36
CA GLY A 270 5.02 25.74 -6.13
C GLY A 270 3.87 26.74 -6.02
N GLU A 271 2.61 26.33 -6.20
CA GLU A 271 1.43 27.18 -6.00
C GLU A 271 0.88 27.02 -4.57
N GLU A 272 0.45 28.12 -3.94
CA GLU A 272 -0.40 28.08 -2.75
C GLU A 272 -1.85 27.86 -3.19
N VAL A 273 -2.46 26.80 -2.68
CA VAL A 273 -3.83 26.40 -3.01
C VAL A 273 -4.71 26.33 -1.77
N ILE A 274 -6.02 26.46 -1.99
CA ILE A 274 -7.06 26.18 -1.01
C ILE A 274 -8.04 25.13 -1.57
N LEU A 275 -8.43 24.19 -0.72
CA LEU A 275 -9.36 23.11 -1.07
C LEU A 275 -10.18 22.67 0.15
N LYS A 276 -11.32 22.03 -0.08
CA LYS A 276 -12.14 21.38 0.94
C LYS A 276 -12.23 19.91 0.63
N GLY A 277 -11.98 19.09 1.64
CA GLY A 277 -12.11 17.64 1.55
C GLY A 277 -12.22 17.01 2.92
N ARG A 278 -12.45 15.70 2.93
CA ARG A 278 -12.60 14.91 4.14
C ARG A 278 -11.23 14.53 4.72
N LEU A 279 -11.05 14.75 6.01
CA LEU A 279 -9.89 14.25 6.74
C LEU A 279 -10.04 12.75 7.03
N THR A 280 -9.02 11.97 6.69
CA THR A 280 -8.97 10.53 6.96
C THR A 280 -7.54 10.08 7.26
N ASN A 281 -7.40 8.87 7.78
CA ASN A 281 -6.13 8.19 7.95
C ASN A 281 -6.12 6.91 7.12
N TYR A 282 -5.20 6.81 6.16
CA TYR A 282 -5.04 5.65 5.29
C TYR A 282 -3.63 5.09 5.45
N GLU A 283 -3.50 3.81 5.78
CA GLU A 283 -2.20 3.13 5.97
C GLU A 283 -1.17 3.86 6.88
N ASN A 284 -1.63 4.47 7.98
CA ASN A 284 -0.84 5.31 8.90
C ASN A 284 -0.36 6.66 8.35
N GLN A 285 -1.06 7.14 7.33
CA GLN A 285 -0.86 8.48 6.78
C GLN A 285 -2.13 9.31 6.91
N LEU A 286 -1.99 10.46 7.58
CA LEU A 286 -3.04 11.46 7.64
C LEU A 286 -3.17 12.14 6.26
N GLN A 287 -4.39 12.22 5.73
CA GLN A 287 -4.64 12.76 4.40
C GLN A 287 -6.00 13.44 4.28
N ILE A 288 -6.13 14.31 3.29
CA ILE A 288 -7.42 14.82 2.78
C ILE A 288 -7.84 14.00 1.57
N ASP A 289 -9.07 13.50 1.54
CA ASP A 289 -9.68 12.87 0.37
C ASP A 289 -11.07 13.45 0.06
N GLN A 290 -11.78 12.89 -0.93
CA GLN A 290 -13.16 13.28 -1.27
C GLN A 290 -13.35 14.80 -1.38
N LEU A 291 -12.54 15.44 -2.22
CA LEU A 291 -12.59 16.88 -2.43
C LEU A 291 -13.98 17.29 -2.92
N SER A 292 -14.56 18.31 -2.30
CA SER A 292 -15.90 18.78 -2.62
C SER A 292 -15.92 19.83 -3.73
N SER A 293 -14.76 20.29 -4.21
CA SER A 293 -14.63 21.29 -5.29
C SER A 293 -13.29 21.18 -6.01
N ASN A 294 -13.16 21.88 -7.14
CA ASN A 294 -11.86 22.11 -7.77
C ASN A 294 -10.89 22.81 -6.81
N ILE A 295 -9.60 22.57 -7.04
CA ILE A 295 -8.51 23.14 -6.25
C ILE A 295 -8.32 24.59 -6.70
N GLN A 296 -8.45 25.53 -5.78
CA GLN A 296 -8.33 26.96 -6.08
C GLN A 296 -6.91 27.43 -5.80
N THR A 297 -6.24 27.99 -6.81
CA THR A 297 -4.93 28.62 -6.66
C THR A 297 -5.08 30.05 -6.10
N CYS A 298 -4.35 30.35 -5.03
CA CYS A 298 -4.34 31.65 -4.35
C CYS A 298 -3.06 32.44 -4.54
N ASN A 299 -1.94 31.74 -4.75
CA ASN A 299 -0.69 32.35 -5.19
C ASN A 299 0.02 31.38 -6.13
N ASN A 300 0.31 31.81 -7.35
CA ASN A 300 0.95 30.99 -8.38
C ASN A 300 2.49 30.89 -8.24
N GLN A 301 3.11 31.67 -7.35
CA GLN A 301 4.56 31.74 -7.14
C GLN A 301 4.88 31.67 -5.64
N ALA A 302 4.46 30.59 -5.00
CA ALA A 302 4.59 30.37 -3.56
C ALA A 302 5.72 29.41 -3.16
N ALA A 303 6.47 28.85 -4.11
CA ALA A 303 7.52 27.87 -3.85
C ALA A 303 8.56 28.34 -2.82
N SER A 304 8.92 29.63 -2.84
CA SER A 304 9.89 30.22 -1.90
C SER A 304 9.35 30.42 -0.48
N LEU A 305 8.04 30.22 -0.27
CA LEU A 305 7.41 30.33 1.05
C LEU A 305 7.58 29.07 1.90
N VAL A 306 8.11 27.99 1.32
CA VAL A 306 8.38 26.73 2.00
C VAL A 306 9.84 26.34 1.81
N SER A 307 10.56 26.11 2.90
CA SER A 307 11.92 25.60 2.88
C SER A 307 12.00 24.12 3.27
N SER A 308 13.06 23.44 2.82
CA SER A 308 13.29 22.05 3.20
C SER A 308 13.77 21.94 4.64
N THR A 309 13.00 21.21 5.45
CA THR A 309 13.28 21.02 6.87
C THR A 309 14.44 20.02 7.05
N PRO A 310 15.54 20.39 7.71
CA PRO A 310 16.61 19.44 7.97
C PRO A 310 16.16 18.39 8.98
N ILE A 311 16.37 17.12 8.65
CA ILE A 311 16.21 15.98 9.56
C ILE A 311 17.52 15.16 9.61
N GLN A 312 17.68 14.38 10.67
CA GLN A 312 18.89 13.60 10.88
C GLN A 312 18.58 12.18 11.38
N LEU A 313 19.42 11.24 10.96
CA LEU A 313 19.49 9.90 11.51
C LEU A 313 20.55 9.86 12.63
N PRO A 314 20.41 8.97 13.64
CA PRO A 314 19.24 8.13 13.87
C PRO A 314 18.05 8.94 14.40
N PHE A 315 16.84 8.48 14.11
CA PHE A 315 15.64 8.96 14.79
C PHE A 315 15.67 8.58 16.28
N SER A 316 15.04 9.38 17.14
CA SER A 316 14.84 9.04 18.55
C SER A 316 13.68 8.05 18.77
N SER A 317 12.70 8.07 17.86
CA SER A 317 11.54 7.17 17.84
C SER A 317 10.99 7.11 16.42
N LEU A 318 10.40 5.98 16.01
CA LEU A 318 9.70 5.86 14.72
C LEU A 318 8.20 6.14 14.81
N THR A 319 7.66 6.27 16.03
CA THR A 319 6.21 6.36 16.30
C THR A 319 5.78 7.67 16.94
N ASP A 320 6.70 8.36 17.61
CA ASP A 320 6.37 9.57 18.36
C ASP A 320 6.07 10.73 17.42
N ALA A 321 5.10 11.57 17.79
CA ALA A 321 4.74 12.76 17.02
C ALA A 321 5.62 13.99 17.33
N THR A 322 6.59 13.85 18.24
CA THR A 322 7.47 14.94 18.69
C THR A 322 8.94 14.49 18.69
N GLY A 323 9.87 15.42 18.91
CA GLY A 323 11.30 15.13 18.92
C GLY A 323 11.88 14.89 17.52
N ASN A 324 12.99 14.15 17.43
CA ASN A 324 13.59 13.72 16.16
C ASN A 324 12.93 12.42 15.69
N ALA A 325 11.65 12.50 15.32
CA ALA A 325 10.84 11.37 14.90
C ALA A 325 10.21 11.64 13.53
N PRO A 326 10.17 10.66 12.61
CA PRO A 326 9.71 10.89 11.25
C PRO A 326 8.22 11.25 11.18
N LYS A 327 7.39 10.77 12.13
CA LYS A 327 5.96 11.11 12.20
C LYS A 327 5.71 12.61 12.40
N ARG A 328 6.60 13.30 13.13
CA ARG A 328 6.55 14.77 13.28
C ARG A 328 6.64 15.50 11.93
N TYR A 329 7.38 14.94 10.98
CA TYR A 329 7.64 15.55 9.68
C TYR A 329 6.85 14.88 8.54
N GLN A 330 5.84 14.06 8.85
CA GLN A 330 5.06 13.33 7.84
C GLN A 330 4.39 14.30 6.86
N GLY A 331 4.66 14.10 5.57
CA GLY A 331 4.20 14.90 4.45
C GLY A 331 5.06 16.13 4.15
N MET A 332 6.03 16.48 5.00
CA MET A 332 6.81 17.70 4.85
C MET A 332 7.94 17.52 3.82
N LEU A 333 8.30 18.63 3.17
CA LEU A 333 9.54 18.76 2.42
C LEU A 333 10.72 18.75 3.40
N VAL A 334 11.55 17.71 3.31
CA VAL A 334 12.71 17.52 4.19
C VAL A 334 14.00 17.37 3.39
N LYS A 335 15.12 17.62 4.05
CA LYS A 335 16.46 17.28 3.57
C LYS A 335 17.23 16.55 4.66
N ILE A 336 18.10 15.62 4.27
CA ILE A 336 19.05 14.96 5.15
C ILE A 336 20.45 15.48 4.80
N PRO A 337 21.02 16.39 5.60
CA PRO A 337 22.35 16.96 5.33
C PRO A 337 23.48 15.94 5.50
N GLN A 338 23.25 14.86 6.25
CA GLN A 338 24.22 13.80 6.45
C GLN A 338 24.47 13.04 5.14
N THR A 339 25.71 12.69 4.88
CA THR A 339 26.06 11.72 3.83
C THR A 339 25.55 10.34 4.24
N LEU A 340 24.72 9.72 3.40
CA LEU A 340 24.10 8.42 3.70
C LEU A 340 24.72 7.31 2.86
N THR A 341 24.88 6.13 3.43
CA THR A 341 25.34 4.92 2.74
C THR A 341 24.15 4.12 2.21
N VAL A 342 24.22 3.72 0.94
CA VAL A 342 23.32 2.72 0.34
C VAL A 342 23.57 1.39 1.06
N SER A 343 22.68 1.04 1.97
CA SER A 343 22.80 -0.13 2.85
C SER A 343 22.19 -1.39 2.23
N GLU A 344 21.19 -1.22 1.36
CA GLU A 344 20.50 -2.30 0.65
C GLU A 344 19.91 -1.76 -0.66
N ASN A 345 19.98 -2.57 -1.72
CA ASN A 345 19.45 -2.25 -3.05
C ASN A 345 18.68 -3.43 -3.68
N TYR A 346 18.21 -4.39 -2.87
CA TYR A 346 17.49 -5.57 -3.35
C TYR A 346 16.22 -5.19 -4.12
N ASP A 347 15.43 -4.29 -3.54
CA ASP A 347 14.18 -3.79 -4.13
C ASP A 347 14.40 -2.71 -5.19
N TYR A 348 15.63 -2.33 -5.48
CA TYR A 348 15.90 -1.18 -6.34
C TYR A 348 15.50 -1.40 -7.80
N GLY A 349 15.83 -2.58 -8.34
CA GLY A 349 15.45 -2.95 -9.71
C GLY A 349 13.97 -3.27 -9.89
N ARG A 350 13.27 -3.62 -8.80
CA ARG A 350 11.86 -4.03 -8.84
C ARG A 350 10.90 -2.93 -8.47
N TYR A 351 11.22 -2.14 -7.44
CA TYR A 351 10.36 -1.14 -6.84
C TYR A 351 10.98 0.26 -6.79
N GLY A 352 12.20 0.46 -7.29
CA GLY A 352 12.86 1.77 -7.26
C GLY A 352 13.38 2.19 -5.88
N GLN A 353 13.38 1.27 -4.90
CA GLN A 353 13.67 1.56 -3.49
C GLN A 353 15.12 1.28 -3.09
N LEU A 354 15.69 2.21 -2.33
CA LEU A 354 17.02 2.13 -1.73
C LEU A 354 16.92 2.28 -0.21
N SER A 355 17.56 1.38 0.52
CA SER A 355 17.75 1.59 1.97
C SER A 355 18.98 2.44 2.19
N LEU A 356 18.82 3.56 2.89
CA LEU A 356 19.89 4.47 3.28
C LEU A 356 20.10 4.45 4.80
N SER A 357 21.34 4.60 5.25
CA SER A 357 21.69 4.74 6.67
C SER A 357 23.01 5.50 6.84
N LEU A 358 23.47 5.71 8.07
CA LEU A 358 24.77 6.37 8.34
C LEU A 358 25.99 5.50 8.00
N GLY A 359 25.81 4.24 7.62
CA GLY A 359 26.91 3.32 7.34
C GLY A 359 26.41 1.97 6.83
N ARG A 360 27.18 0.92 7.08
CA ARG A 360 26.68 -0.44 6.85
C ARG A 360 25.92 -0.92 8.08
N LEU A 361 24.68 -1.36 7.89
CA LEU A 361 23.91 -2.02 8.94
C LEU A 361 24.26 -3.51 8.95
N TYR A 362 24.83 -3.98 10.06
CA TYR A 362 25.09 -5.41 10.25
C TYR A 362 23.83 -6.11 10.76
N ILE A 363 23.59 -7.34 10.30
CA ILE A 363 22.68 -8.25 10.98
C ILE A 363 23.23 -8.44 12.40
N PRO A 364 22.45 -8.14 13.46
CA PRO A 364 23.00 -8.12 14.82
C PRO A 364 23.66 -9.42 15.24
N THR A 365 23.13 -10.56 14.79
CA THR A 365 23.65 -11.89 15.14
C THR A 365 24.95 -12.27 14.42
N ASN A 366 25.40 -11.46 13.47
CA ASN A 366 26.76 -11.59 12.92
C ASN A 366 27.83 -11.07 13.90
N LEU A 367 27.44 -10.22 14.86
CA LEU A 367 28.36 -9.57 15.80
C LEU A 367 28.14 -10.03 17.24
N TYR A 368 26.92 -10.41 17.60
CA TYR A 368 26.54 -10.77 18.97
C TYR A 368 25.72 -12.06 19.02
N PRO A 369 25.74 -12.84 20.11
CA PRO A 369 24.87 -14.00 20.26
C PRO A 369 23.38 -13.64 20.10
N ALA A 370 22.61 -14.55 19.53
CA ALA A 370 21.16 -14.37 19.39
C ALA A 370 20.49 -14.09 20.74
N LYS A 371 19.51 -13.17 20.76
CA LYS A 371 18.81 -12.69 21.98
C LYS A 371 19.67 -12.01 23.05
N SER A 372 20.96 -11.81 22.82
CA SER A 372 21.79 -10.98 23.72
C SER A 372 21.28 -9.54 23.78
N ASN A 373 21.58 -8.84 24.87
CA ASN A 373 21.20 -7.43 25.03
C ASN A 373 21.81 -6.56 23.92
N GLU A 374 23.03 -6.87 23.51
CA GLU A 374 23.78 -6.23 22.44
C GLU A 374 23.10 -6.44 21.08
N ALA A 375 22.66 -7.67 20.78
CA ALA A 375 21.94 -7.96 19.55
C ALA A 375 20.60 -7.20 19.48
N VAL A 376 19.86 -7.16 20.59
CA VAL A 376 18.57 -6.43 20.69
C VAL A 376 18.79 -4.93 20.57
N ALA A 377 19.83 -4.38 21.22
CA ALA A 377 20.17 -2.96 21.14
C ALA A 377 20.57 -2.56 19.72
N LEU A 378 21.42 -3.36 19.04
CA LEU A 378 21.83 -3.09 17.67
C LEU A 378 20.65 -3.22 16.69
N ALA A 379 19.73 -4.17 16.90
CA ALA A 379 18.51 -4.28 16.08
C ALA A 379 17.66 -2.99 16.16
N LYS A 380 17.46 -2.45 17.36
CA LYS A 380 16.74 -1.18 17.57
C LYS A 380 17.48 -0.01 16.93
N GLN A 381 18.80 0.07 17.12
CA GLN A 381 19.63 1.12 16.52
C GLN A 381 19.57 1.09 14.99
N ASN A 382 19.63 -0.09 14.38
CA ASN A 382 19.53 -0.26 12.93
C ASN A 382 18.19 0.27 12.39
N LEU A 383 17.07 -0.02 13.07
CA LEU A 383 15.75 0.49 12.68
C LEU A 383 15.68 2.02 12.75
N LEU A 384 16.22 2.63 13.81
CA LEU A 384 16.26 4.08 13.99
C LEU A 384 17.23 4.79 13.01
N SER A 385 18.22 4.06 12.49
CA SER A 385 19.25 4.59 11.61
C SER A 385 18.97 4.36 10.12
N LYS A 386 17.78 3.88 9.75
CA LYS A 386 17.42 3.51 8.37
C LYS A 386 16.28 4.39 7.84
N ILE A 387 16.40 4.81 6.59
CA ILE A 387 15.32 5.44 5.81
C ILE A 387 15.30 4.87 4.40
N ILE A 388 14.13 4.75 3.77
CA ILE A 388 14.03 4.38 2.36
C ILE A 388 14.09 5.64 1.49
N LEU A 389 14.82 5.58 0.38
CA LEU A 389 14.72 6.53 -0.71
C LEU A 389 14.04 5.82 -1.88
N ASP A 390 12.91 6.35 -2.34
CA ASP A 390 12.03 5.71 -3.32
C ASP A 390 12.12 6.40 -4.70
N ASP A 391 11.39 5.93 -5.72
CA ASP A 391 11.42 6.51 -7.07
C ASP A 391 10.19 7.35 -7.45
N GLY A 392 9.17 7.40 -6.58
CA GLY A 392 7.94 8.15 -6.85
C GLY A 392 6.89 7.40 -7.69
N TYR A 393 7.00 6.07 -7.88
CA TYR A 393 6.08 5.29 -8.70
C TYR A 393 5.54 4.02 -8.02
N ASN A 394 4.35 3.61 -8.43
CA ASN A 394 3.67 2.39 -7.94
C ASN A 394 3.92 1.16 -8.84
N ASN A 395 4.44 1.33 -10.06
CA ASN A 395 4.66 0.23 -10.99
C ASN A 395 6.04 -0.43 -10.81
N GLN A 396 6.13 -1.73 -11.07
CA GLN A 396 7.36 -2.51 -10.89
C GLN A 396 8.27 -2.52 -12.13
N ASN A 397 9.53 -2.92 -11.92
CA ASN A 397 10.54 -3.22 -12.95
C ASN A 397 10.89 -2.04 -13.86
N ARG A 398 10.87 -0.83 -13.31
CA ARG A 398 11.37 0.37 -13.98
C ARG A 398 12.90 0.34 -14.01
N THR A 399 13.49 0.96 -15.04
CA THR A 399 14.93 1.22 -15.03
C THR A 399 15.27 2.07 -13.81
N PRO A 400 16.23 1.66 -12.96
CA PRO A 400 16.63 2.43 -11.79
C PRO A 400 17.09 3.85 -12.15
N TRP A 401 16.78 4.82 -11.29
CA TRP A 401 16.90 6.26 -11.59
C TRP A 401 18.23 6.91 -11.14
N LEU A 402 18.98 6.22 -10.29
CA LEU A 402 20.33 6.53 -9.79
C LEU A 402 21.35 5.39 -10.07
N PRO A 403 22.62 5.74 -10.38
CA PRO A 403 23.04 7.06 -10.86
C PRO A 403 22.31 7.43 -12.17
N GLN A 404 22.33 8.71 -12.54
CA GLN A 404 21.89 9.12 -13.88
C GLN A 404 22.59 8.26 -14.94
N THR A 405 21.89 7.89 -16.00
CA THR A 405 22.34 6.94 -17.03
C THR A 405 22.68 5.55 -16.48
N PHE A 406 21.82 5.02 -15.59
CA PHE A 406 21.97 3.69 -15.01
C PHE A 406 22.09 2.62 -16.10
N ASN A 407 23.15 1.82 -16.03
CA ASN A 407 23.36 0.65 -16.89
C ASN A 407 24.36 -0.33 -16.24
N ALA A 408 24.65 -1.45 -16.88
CA ALA A 408 25.54 -2.48 -16.33
C ALA A 408 26.97 -1.98 -16.04
N ALA A 409 27.47 -0.96 -16.75
CA ALA A 409 28.75 -0.31 -16.50
C ALA A 409 28.65 0.84 -15.49
N ASN A 410 27.49 1.50 -15.40
CA ASN A 410 27.21 2.59 -14.45
C ASN A 410 26.09 2.19 -13.48
N THR A 411 26.42 1.32 -12.53
CA THR A 411 25.47 0.78 -11.55
C THR A 411 25.50 1.56 -10.22
N LEU A 412 24.52 1.29 -9.35
CA LEU A 412 24.54 1.68 -7.95
C LEU A 412 24.85 0.47 -7.07
N ARG A 413 25.95 0.53 -6.31
CA ARG A 413 26.39 -0.56 -5.43
C ARG A 413 26.04 -0.24 -3.97
N THR A 414 25.70 -1.27 -3.21
CA THR A 414 25.70 -1.19 -1.74
C THR A 414 27.07 -0.71 -1.27
N GLY A 415 27.12 0.21 -0.31
CA GLY A 415 28.34 0.87 0.16
C GLY A 415 28.70 2.16 -0.59
N TYR A 416 28.06 2.48 -1.72
CA TYR A 416 28.10 3.85 -2.26
C TYR A 416 27.41 4.81 -1.29
N GLN A 417 27.77 6.08 -1.39
CA GLN A 417 27.21 7.12 -0.56
C GLN A 417 26.35 8.08 -1.39
N LEU A 418 25.34 8.68 -0.76
CA LEU A 418 24.47 9.70 -1.32
C LEU A 418 24.58 10.97 -0.47
N LYS A 419 24.72 12.12 -1.13
CA LYS A 419 24.61 13.44 -0.49
C LYS A 419 23.35 14.16 -0.99
N ASN A 420 22.92 15.16 -0.22
CA ASN A 420 21.82 16.05 -0.58
C ASN A 420 20.50 15.29 -0.85
N VAL A 421 20.20 14.29 -0.01
CA VAL A 421 18.91 13.60 -0.08
C VAL A 421 17.82 14.57 0.38
N GLU A 422 16.94 14.95 -0.53
CA GLU A 422 15.84 15.89 -0.32
C GLU A 422 14.57 15.35 -0.99
N GLY A 423 13.42 15.55 -0.35
CA GLY A 423 12.13 15.07 -0.86
C GLY A 423 11.02 15.16 0.18
N ILE A 424 9.91 14.48 -0.08
CA ILE A 424 8.80 14.40 0.88
C ILE A 424 9.01 13.22 1.82
N LEU A 425 9.00 13.46 3.13
CA LEU A 425 8.98 12.37 4.11
C LEU A 425 7.58 11.81 4.25
N GLU A 426 7.36 10.55 3.88
CA GLU A 426 6.05 9.89 4.00
C GLU A 426 6.16 8.49 4.61
N TYR A 427 5.00 7.88 4.88
CA TYR A 427 4.90 6.51 5.32
C TYR A 427 4.03 5.73 4.35
N ARG A 428 4.60 4.69 3.72
CA ARG A 428 3.86 3.76 2.85
C ARG A 428 4.51 2.38 2.89
N PHE A 429 3.74 1.34 2.63
CA PHE A 429 4.22 -0.05 2.59
C PHE A 429 5.03 -0.42 3.84
N ASN A 430 4.55 0.03 5.01
CA ASN A 430 5.16 -0.20 6.32
C ASN A 430 6.60 0.33 6.49
N ALA A 431 6.97 1.41 5.79
CA ALA A 431 8.27 2.04 5.95
C ALA A 431 8.20 3.57 5.78
N TRP A 432 9.01 4.26 6.59
CA TRP A 432 9.34 5.67 6.39
C TRP A 432 10.24 5.83 5.17
N ARG A 433 9.88 6.76 4.29
CA ARG A 433 10.57 6.97 3.02
C ARG A 433 10.64 8.44 2.63
N ILE A 434 11.67 8.77 1.87
CA ILE A 434 11.79 10.03 1.15
C ILE A 434 11.33 9.78 -0.29
N GLN A 435 10.28 10.48 -0.71
CA GLN A 435 9.84 10.48 -2.09
C GLN A 435 10.52 11.60 -2.87
N PRO A 436 11.07 11.31 -4.07
CA PRO A 436 11.64 12.32 -4.92
C PRO A 436 10.54 13.23 -5.46
N ILE A 437 10.92 14.46 -5.81
CA ILE A 437 10.03 15.46 -6.39
C ILE A 437 10.39 15.57 -7.87
N GLN A 438 9.41 15.49 -8.76
CA GLN A 438 9.67 15.62 -10.20
C GLN A 438 10.34 16.96 -10.50
N ASN A 439 11.35 16.93 -11.37
CA ASN A 439 12.15 18.09 -11.80
C ASN A 439 13.00 18.75 -10.70
N LYS A 440 13.13 18.15 -9.51
CA LYS A 440 14.16 18.52 -8.53
C LYS A 440 15.48 17.81 -8.83
N ALA A 441 16.57 18.37 -8.32
CA ALA A 441 17.89 17.76 -8.42
C ALA A 441 17.90 16.40 -7.70
N LEU A 442 18.52 15.40 -8.31
CA LEU A 442 18.68 14.08 -7.71
C LEU A 442 19.85 14.10 -6.69
N PRO A 443 19.87 13.17 -5.72
CA PRO A 443 21.00 13.03 -4.81
C PRO A 443 22.33 12.80 -5.55
N GLU A 444 23.41 13.39 -5.04
CA GLU A 444 24.76 13.17 -5.56
C GLU A 444 25.24 11.77 -5.17
N VAL A 445 25.64 10.95 -6.15
CA VAL A 445 26.20 9.61 -5.92
C VAL A 445 27.71 9.69 -5.77
N VAL A 446 28.21 9.35 -4.59
CA VAL A 446 29.65 9.25 -4.27
C VAL A 446 30.07 7.78 -4.34
N LYS A 447 30.98 7.48 -5.28
CA LYS A 447 31.39 6.10 -5.61
C LYS A 447 32.66 5.64 -4.87
N ASP A 448 33.47 6.59 -4.40
CA ASP A 448 34.82 6.34 -3.87
C ASP A 448 34.83 5.55 -2.55
N SER A 449 33.69 5.46 -1.87
CA SER A 449 33.53 4.71 -0.62
C SER A 449 33.51 3.19 -0.80
N ASN A 450 33.24 2.69 -2.01
CA ASN A 450 33.25 1.26 -2.31
C ASN A 450 33.64 1.01 -3.77
N LEU A 451 34.86 1.43 -4.15
CA LEU A 451 35.35 1.22 -5.51
C LEU A 451 35.40 -0.27 -5.86
N ARG A 452 34.93 -0.60 -7.06
CA ARG A 452 35.17 -1.93 -7.62
C ARG A 452 36.53 -1.89 -8.28
N ASN A 453 37.42 -2.81 -7.94
CA ASN A 453 38.63 -2.98 -8.74
C ASN A 453 38.21 -3.30 -10.19
N SER A 454 38.74 -2.53 -11.15
CA SER A 454 38.41 -2.67 -12.57
C SER A 454 38.96 -3.97 -13.15
N THR A 455 39.94 -4.59 -12.49
CA THR A 455 40.53 -5.85 -12.89
C THR A 455 40.53 -6.88 -11.76
N VAL A 456 40.42 -8.14 -12.14
CA VAL A 456 40.74 -9.25 -11.24
C VAL A 456 42.26 -9.33 -11.15
N LEU A 457 42.79 -9.55 -9.94
CA LEU A 457 44.23 -9.73 -9.76
C LEU A 457 44.74 -10.84 -10.68
N ALA A 458 45.83 -10.58 -11.39
CA ALA A 458 46.45 -11.57 -12.26
C ALA A 458 46.83 -12.82 -11.44
N LYS A 459 46.59 -13.99 -12.01
CA LYS A 459 47.00 -15.26 -11.41
C LYS A 459 48.47 -15.49 -11.70
N GLU A 460 49.27 -15.71 -10.66
CA GLU A 460 50.66 -16.13 -10.84
C GLU A 460 50.71 -17.47 -11.57
N SER A 461 51.56 -17.59 -12.59
CA SER A 461 51.58 -18.75 -13.50
C SER A 461 51.88 -20.08 -12.79
N LYS A 462 52.55 -20.02 -11.64
CA LYS A 462 52.89 -21.18 -10.78
C LYS A 462 51.84 -21.51 -9.72
N GLN A 463 50.82 -20.66 -9.54
CA GLN A 463 49.76 -20.89 -8.56
C GLN A 463 48.56 -21.59 -9.17
N VAL A 464 47.88 -22.37 -8.33
CA VAL A 464 46.53 -22.87 -8.61
C VAL A 464 45.55 -21.92 -7.94
N ARG A 465 44.58 -21.44 -8.72
CA ARG A 465 43.47 -20.62 -8.22
C ARG A 465 42.21 -21.48 -8.13
N VAL A 466 41.55 -21.42 -6.98
CA VAL A 466 40.26 -22.09 -6.73
C VAL A 466 39.23 -21.03 -6.40
N ALA A 467 38.02 -21.17 -6.95
CA ALA A 467 36.92 -20.23 -6.69
C ALA A 467 35.62 -20.99 -6.39
N ALA A 468 34.75 -20.36 -5.58
CA ALA A 468 33.37 -20.78 -5.43
C ALA A 468 32.46 -19.78 -6.15
N PHE A 469 31.46 -20.25 -6.90
CA PHE A 469 30.57 -19.39 -7.66
C PHE A 469 29.15 -19.95 -7.73
N ASN A 470 28.21 -19.30 -7.04
CA ASN A 470 26.79 -19.54 -7.25
C ASN A 470 26.37 -18.87 -8.58
N VAL A 471 25.90 -19.67 -9.53
CA VAL A 471 25.58 -19.24 -10.89
C VAL A 471 24.10 -18.88 -11.11
N LEU A 472 23.33 -18.78 -10.02
CA LEU A 472 21.95 -18.28 -9.97
C LEU A 472 20.96 -19.07 -10.86
N ASN A 473 20.66 -20.30 -10.48
CA ASN A 473 19.77 -21.23 -11.20
C ASN A 473 20.12 -21.33 -12.69
N TYR A 474 21.34 -21.75 -12.99
CA TYR A 474 21.80 -21.97 -14.35
C TYR A 474 21.18 -23.25 -14.92
N ASP A 475 20.06 -23.06 -15.63
CA ASP A 475 19.22 -24.13 -16.18
C ASP A 475 19.07 -23.95 -17.70
N ASN A 476 19.61 -24.91 -18.46
CA ASN A 476 19.60 -24.90 -19.92
C ASN A 476 18.36 -25.58 -20.53
N SER A 477 17.34 -25.90 -19.73
CA SER A 477 16.07 -26.49 -20.19
C SER A 477 15.44 -25.76 -21.40
N PRO A 478 15.45 -24.40 -21.47
CA PRO A 478 14.91 -23.69 -22.63
C PRO A 478 15.61 -24.04 -23.96
N LEU A 479 16.90 -24.39 -23.95
CA LEU A 479 17.64 -24.77 -25.16
C LEU A 479 17.27 -26.16 -25.70
N ILE A 480 16.67 -27.00 -24.86
CA ILE A 480 16.30 -28.37 -25.20
C ILE A 480 14.78 -28.54 -25.30
N GLY A 481 14.03 -27.44 -25.37
CA GLY A 481 12.56 -27.44 -25.49
C GLY A 481 11.83 -27.93 -24.25
N VAL A 482 12.49 -27.92 -23.09
CA VAL A 482 11.90 -28.35 -21.81
C VAL A 482 11.58 -27.11 -20.98
N LYS A 483 10.41 -27.13 -20.32
CA LYS A 483 10.05 -26.07 -19.37
C LYS A 483 11.05 -26.10 -18.21
N PRO A 484 11.75 -24.99 -17.90
CA PRO A 484 12.69 -24.94 -16.80
C PRO A 484 11.96 -25.05 -15.46
N ASP A 485 12.55 -25.81 -14.53
CA ASP A 485 12.09 -25.85 -13.13
C ASP A 485 12.49 -24.56 -12.40
N ARG A 486 13.64 -23.98 -12.75
CA ARG A 486 14.18 -22.74 -12.20
C ARG A 486 14.98 -21.95 -13.25
N GLY A 487 15.31 -20.70 -12.95
CA GLY A 487 16.22 -19.91 -13.78
C GLY A 487 15.55 -19.23 -14.97
N ALA A 488 16.29 -19.09 -16.07
CA ALA A 488 15.82 -18.42 -17.27
C ALA A 488 14.62 -19.15 -17.90
N ASN A 489 13.55 -18.41 -18.21
CA ASN A 489 12.31 -18.96 -18.75
C ASN A 489 12.26 -19.05 -20.28
N THR A 490 13.22 -18.44 -20.97
CA THR A 490 13.32 -18.43 -22.43
C THR A 490 14.77 -18.66 -22.86
N GLU A 491 14.97 -19.13 -24.09
CA GLU A 491 16.29 -19.25 -24.69
C GLU A 491 17.04 -17.91 -24.70
N THR A 492 16.36 -16.80 -24.99
CA THR A 492 16.97 -15.46 -24.97
C THR A 492 17.51 -15.09 -23.58
N GLU A 493 16.73 -15.33 -22.52
CA GLU A 493 17.18 -15.07 -21.15
C GLU A 493 18.31 -16.02 -20.74
N PHE A 494 18.25 -17.30 -21.14
CA PHE A 494 19.32 -18.26 -20.87
C PHE A 494 20.61 -17.84 -21.56
N ASN A 495 20.57 -17.49 -22.84
CA ASN A 495 21.76 -17.07 -23.59
C ASN A 495 22.39 -15.81 -22.98
N ARG A 496 21.56 -14.87 -22.47
CA ARG A 496 22.04 -13.70 -21.73
C ARG A 496 22.75 -14.09 -20.43
N GLN A 497 22.16 -14.99 -19.64
CA GLN A 497 22.75 -15.51 -18.41
C GLN A 497 24.06 -16.28 -18.70
N HIS A 498 24.05 -17.16 -19.69
CA HIS A 498 25.18 -17.97 -20.13
C HIS A 498 26.37 -17.13 -20.52
N ALA A 499 26.20 -16.15 -21.41
CA ALA A 499 27.28 -15.26 -21.83
C ALA A 499 27.90 -14.50 -20.63
N LYS A 500 27.05 -14.04 -19.70
CA LYS A 500 27.48 -13.33 -18.49
C LYS A 500 28.31 -14.23 -17.56
N ILE A 501 27.87 -15.46 -17.31
CA ILE A 501 28.58 -16.41 -16.44
C ILE A 501 29.89 -16.86 -17.08
N VAL A 502 29.88 -17.21 -18.37
CA VAL A 502 31.10 -17.60 -19.10
C VAL A 502 32.13 -16.47 -19.10
N SER A 503 31.70 -15.23 -19.33
CA SER A 503 32.57 -14.05 -19.22
C SER A 503 33.16 -13.93 -17.81
N ALA A 504 32.34 -14.04 -16.76
CA ALA A 504 32.79 -13.95 -15.38
C ALA A 504 33.81 -15.06 -15.02
N ILE A 505 33.55 -16.31 -15.39
CA ILE A 505 34.46 -17.44 -15.15
C ILE A 505 35.79 -17.24 -15.88
N LYS A 506 35.76 -16.76 -17.13
CA LYS A 506 37.00 -16.46 -17.88
C LYS A 506 37.79 -15.32 -17.24
N THR A 507 37.12 -14.28 -16.74
CA THR A 507 37.79 -13.14 -16.07
C THR A 507 38.34 -13.49 -14.68
N ILE A 508 37.66 -14.34 -13.91
CA ILE A 508 38.16 -14.81 -12.60
C ILE A 508 39.41 -15.70 -12.78
N ASP A 509 39.49 -16.44 -13.89
CA ASP A 509 40.63 -17.29 -14.26
C ASP A 509 41.04 -18.28 -13.14
N ALA A 510 40.07 -18.90 -12.46
CA ALA A 510 40.37 -20.02 -11.58
C ALA A 510 40.70 -21.29 -12.39
N ASP A 511 41.47 -22.20 -11.81
CA ASP A 511 41.78 -23.52 -12.38
C ASP A 511 40.77 -24.59 -11.92
N VAL A 512 40.10 -24.36 -10.78
CA VAL A 512 38.99 -25.18 -10.26
C VAL A 512 37.88 -24.26 -9.76
N TYR A 513 36.64 -24.58 -10.13
CA TYR A 513 35.44 -23.92 -9.59
C TYR A 513 34.55 -24.92 -8.87
N GLY A 514 34.19 -24.60 -7.63
CA GLY A 514 33.01 -25.15 -6.96
C GLY A 514 31.79 -24.31 -7.30
N LEU A 515 30.82 -24.89 -7.98
CA LEU A 515 29.62 -24.20 -8.47
C LEU A 515 28.41 -24.57 -7.62
N MET A 516 27.51 -23.60 -7.44
CA MET A 516 26.19 -23.80 -6.84
C MET A 516 25.11 -23.36 -7.82
N GLU A 517 23.94 -24.00 -7.76
CA GLU A 517 22.78 -23.71 -8.61
C GLU A 517 22.95 -24.07 -10.09
N ILE A 518 23.62 -25.20 -10.38
CA ILE A 518 23.59 -25.82 -11.71
C ILE A 518 22.34 -26.71 -11.80
N ALA A 519 21.60 -26.69 -12.90
CA ALA A 519 20.48 -27.62 -13.07
C ALA A 519 20.94 -29.08 -12.97
N ASN A 520 20.21 -29.87 -12.18
CA ASN A 520 20.52 -31.28 -11.92
C ASN A 520 19.90 -32.18 -13.01
N ASN A 521 20.32 -31.95 -14.25
CA ASN A 521 19.85 -32.68 -15.43
C ASN A 521 20.89 -33.68 -15.97
N GLY A 522 21.80 -34.09 -15.09
CA GLY A 522 22.79 -35.15 -15.30
C GLY A 522 24.12 -34.66 -15.86
N TYR A 523 24.86 -35.58 -16.49
CA TYR A 523 26.25 -35.35 -16.90
C TYR A 523 26.52 -35.59 -18.39
N GLY A 524 25.49 -35.89 -19.18
CA GLY A 524 25.61 -36.09 -20.63
C GLY A 524 25.80 -34.80 -21.41
N GLU A 525 25.92 -34.90 -22.75
CA GLU A 525 26.18 -33.76 -23.65
C GLU A 525 25.13 -32.64 -23.58
N LYS A 526 23.90 -32.97 -23.18
CA LYS A 526 22.81 -31.99 -23.03
C LYS A 526 22.73 -31.36 -21.64
N SER A 527 23.56 -31.75 -20.69
CA SER A 527 23.50 -31.27 -19.31
C SER A 527 23.98 -29.83 -19.17
N ALA A 528 23.46 -29.13 -18.16
CA ALA A 528 23.86 -27.74 -17.88
C ALA A 528 25.37 -27.61 -17.60
N VAL A 529 25.95 -28.54 -16.83
CA VAL A 529 27.40 -28.55 -16.54
C VAL A 529 28.24 -28.77 -17.80
N ASN A 530 27.80 -29.65 -18.71
CA ASN A 530 28.47 -29.87 -19.98
C ASN A 530 28.41 -28.62 -20.87
N TYR A 531 27.22 -28.03 -21.04
CA TYR A 531 27.04 -26.78 -21.79
C TYR A 531 27.96 -25.66 -21.27
N LEU A 532 28.08 -25.52 -19.95
CA LEU A 532 28.96 -24.51 -19.34
C LEU A 532 30.44 -24.79 -19.64
N THR A 533 30.92 -26.01 -19.39
CA THR A 533 32.34 -26.36 -19.63
C THR A 533 32.73 -26.29 -21.11
N LYS A 534 31.83 -26.69 -22.02
CA LYS A 534 32.04 -26.58 -23.48
C LYS A 534 32.30 -25.13 -23.91
N ALA A 535 31.59 -24.16 -23.34
CA ALA A 535 31.79 -22.74 -23.64
C ALA A 535 33.11 -22.15 -23.08
N LEU A 536 33.73 -22.84 -22.10
CA LEU A 536 35.02 -22.47 -21.54
C LEU A 536 36.20 -23.03 -22.36
N GLY A 537 36.01 -24.16 -23.03
CA GLY A 537 36.97 -24.74 -23.99
C GLY A 537 37.26 -26.22 -23.74
N ALA A 538 38.00 -26.86 -24.65
CA ALA A 538 38.24 -28.31 -24.64
C ALA A 538 38.98 -28.83 -23.39
N ASP A 539 39.77 -27.97 -22.75
CA ASP A 539 40.53 -28.29 -21.54
C ASP A 539 39.66 -28.26 -20.26
N TRP A 540 38.45 -27.71 -20.34
CA TRP A 540 37.55 -27.66 -19.21
C TRP A 540 36.78 -28.96 -19.06
N LYS A 541 36.86 -29.54 -17.87
CA LYS A 541 36.23 -30.80 -17.47
C LYS A 541 35.37 -30.58 -16.24
N TYR A 542 34.55 -31.55 -15.91
CA TYR A 542 33.74 -31.57 -14.70
C TYR A 542 33.84 -32.93 -14.00
N VAL A 543 33.67 -32.92 -12.69
CA VAL A 543 33.70 -34.12 -11.85
C VAL A 543 32.36 -34.84 -11.96
N ILE A 544 32.41 -36.15 -12.18
CA ILE A 544 31.25 -37.03 -12.21
C ILE A 544 31.37 -38.00 -11.03
N PRO A 545 30.43 -37.97 -10.07
CA PRO A 545 30.39 -38.97 -9.01
C PRO A 545 30.18 -40.38 -9.56
N PRO A 546 30.89 -41.41 -9.06
CA PRO A 546 30.74 -42.77 -9.55
C PRO A 546 29.32 -43.30 -9.29
N ASN A 547 28.78 -44.04 -10.25
CA ASN A 547 27.47 -44.71 -10.17
C ASN A 547 26.29 -43.75 -9.91
N MET A 548 26.38 -42.49 -10.34
CA MET A 548 25.31 -41.50 -10.18
C MET A 548 25.04 -40.75 -11.48
N ASP A 549 23.80 -40.81 -11.95
CA ASP A 549 23.35 -40.01 -13.10
C ASP A 549 23.08 -38.56 -12.73
N LYS A 550 22.82 -38.28 -11.44
CA LYS A 550 22.50 -36.97 -10.87
C LYS A 550 23.00 -36.87 -9.42
N LEU A 551 23.24 -35.67 -8.92
CA LEU A 551 23.66 -35.46 -7.52
C LEU A 551 22.44 -35.15 -6.65
N GLY A 552 21.97 -36.14 -5.89
CA GLY A 552 20.74 -36.02 -5.10
C GLY A 552 19.49 -35.86 -5.97
N THR A 553 18.39 -35.42 -5.36
CA THR A 553 17.06 -35.35 -5.99
C THR A 553 16.59 -33.93 -6.33
N ASP A 554 17.24 -32.89 -5.81
CA ASP A 554 16.88 -31.51 -6.08
C ASP A 554 17.07 -31.12 -7.56
N VAL A 555 16.23 -30.21 -8.05
CA VAL A 555 16.30 -29.68 -9.43
C VAL A 555 17.57 -28.88 -9.73
N ILE A 556 18.28 -28.44 -8.69
CA ILE A 556 19.58 -27.77 -8.78
C ILE A 556 20.59 -28.46 -7.86
N ALA A 557 21.81 -28.61 -8.33
CA ALA A 557 22.91 -29.28 -7.65
C ALA A 557 24.15 -28.38 -7.54
N VAL A 558 25.12 -28.83 -6.74
CA VAL A 558 26.49 -28.33 -6.81
C VAL A 558 27.26 -29.06 -7.91
N ALA A 559 28.30 -28.42 -8.45
CA ALA A 559 29.19 -29.05 -9.42
C ALA A 559 30.65 -28.64 -9.17
N ILE A 560 31.59 -29.47 -9.62
CA ILE A 560 33.02 -29.10 -9.64
C ILE A 560 33.49 -29.14 -11.08
N ILE A 561 33.98 -28.01 -11.59
CA ILE A 561 34.61 -27.91 -12.92
C ILE A 561 36.08 -27.52 -12.79
N TYR A 562 36.92 -27.99 -13.70
CA TYR A 562 38.37 -27.76 -13.63
C TYR A 562 39.01 -27.67 -15.01
N ASN A 563 40.13 -26.96 -15.08
CA ASN A 563 40.98 -26.88 -16.26
C ASN A 563 42.04 -28.00 -16.21
N SER A 564 41.90 -29.00 -17.08
CA SER A 564 42.77 -30.20 -17.11
C SER A 564 44.21 -29.91 -17.54
N LYS A 565 44.51 -28.74 -18.11
CA LYS A 565 45.90 -28.31 -18.34
C LYS A 565 46.62 -27.85 -17.08
N ARG A 566 45.89 -27.61 -15.99
CA ARG A 566 46.41 -26.97 -14.79
C ARG A 566 46.37 -27.91 -13.59
N VAL A 567 45.30 -28.67 -13.47
CA VAL A 567 45.13 -29.65 -12.39
C VAL A 567 44.59 -30.98 -12.90
N LYS A 568 44.83 -32.03 -12.12
CA LYS A 568 44.24 -33.36 -12.29
C LYS A 568 43.53 -33.81 -11.02
N PRO A 569 42.40 -34.53 -11.11
CA PRO A 569 41.78 -35.14 -9.94
C PRO A 569 42.70 -36.22 -9.35
N VAL A 570 42.63 -36.39 -8.04
CA VAL A 570 43.34 -37.43 -7.27
C VAL A 570 42.29 -38.29 -6.57
N GLY A 571 42.19 -39.55 -6.99
CA GLY A 571 41.16 -40.48 -6.51
C GLY A 571 39.75 -40.14 -6.99
N ASN A 572 38.80 -40.99 -6.60
CA ASN A 572 37.37 -40.81 -6.91
C ASN A 572 36.77 -39.73 -6.01
N PRO A 573 35.78 -38.95 -6.50
CA PRO A 573 35.02 -38.04 -5.64
C PRO A 573 34.18 -38.83 -4.64
N VAL A 574 33.97 -38.25 -3.46
CA VAL A 574 33.10 -38.80 -2.41
C VAL A 574 31.87 -37.93 -2.28
N VAL A 575 30.69 -38.53 -2.25
CA VAL A 575 29.41 -37.83 -2.10
C VAL A 575 28.99 -37.84 -0.63
N TYR A 576 28.49 -36.70 -0.15
CA TYR A 576 27.88 -36.58 1.16
C TYR A 576 26.46 -36.04 1.04
N ASP A 577 25.51 -36.83 1.56
CA ASP A 577 24.11 -36.48 1.72
C ASP A 577 23.82 -36.47 3.23
N ASP A 578 23.33 -35.34 3.74
CA ASP A 578 22.95 -35.22 5.15
C ASP A 578 21.58 -35.87 5.46
N LEU A 579 20.93 -36.44 4.43
CA LEU A 579 19.63 -37.12 4.47
C LEU A 579 18.47 -36.22 4.88
N THR A 580 18.70 -34.93 5.12
CA THR A 580 17.67 -33.98 5.55
C THR A 580 16.75 -33.58 4.40
N GLN A 581 17.21 -33.74 3.16
CA GLN A 581 16.58 -33.21 1.93
C GLN A 581 16.43 -31.67 1.94
N LYS A 582 17.10 -30.98 2.85
CA LYS A 582 17.05 -29.51 2.96
C LYS A 582 18.28 -28.86 2.36
N ASN A 583 19.47 -29.37 2.70
CA ASN A 583 20.73 -28.94 2.11
C ASN A 583 20.93 -29.66 0.76
N ARG A 584 21.65 -29.03 -0.17
CA ARG A 584 22.04 -29.72 -1.39
C ARG A 584 23.08 -30.78 -1.06
N VAL A 585 22.87 -31.99 -1.58
CA VAL A 585 23.87 -33.05 -1.60
C VAL A 585 25.17 -32.48 -2.16
N THR A 586 26.28 -32.70 -1.45
CA THR A 586 27.60 -32.20 -1.83
C THR A 586 28.53 -33.33 -2.25
N MET A 587 29.65 -32.98 -2.86
CA MET A 587 30.72 -33.90 -3.21
C MET A 587 32.08 -33.30 -2.85
N ALA A 588 33.04 -34.15 -2.50
CA ALA A 588 34.43 -33.78 -2.29
C ALA A 588 35.30 -34.36 -3.40
N GLN A 589 36.10 -33.53 -4.07
CA GLN A 589 37.12 -33.97 -5.02
C GLN A 589 38.48 -33.39 -4.65
N SER A 590 39.48 -34.28 -4.55
CA SER A 590 40.88 -33.89 -4.39
C SER A 590 41.54 -33.64 -5.74
N PHE A 591 42.42 -32.65 -5.80
CA PHE A 591 43.17 -32.24 -6.99
C PHE A 591 44.64 -32.05 -6.67
N GLN A 592 45.48 -32.18 -7.69
CA GLN A 592 46.89 -31.81 -7.67
C GLN A 592 47.21 -31.03 -8.95
N ALA A 593 48.13 -30.07 -8.88
CA ALA A 593 48.65 -29.43 -10.09
C ALA A 593 49.27 -30.49 -11.04
N VAL A 594 49.14 -30.30 -12.35
CA VAL A 594 49.70 -31.24 -13.34
C VAL A 594 51.23 -31.34 -13.24
N THR A 595 51.89 -30.29 -12.76
CA THR A 595 53.33 -30.23 -12.49
C THR A 595 53.75 -30.94 -11.20
N GLY A 596 52.81 -31.55 -10.47
CA GLY A 596 53.03 -32.12 -9.15
C GLY A 596 52.88 -31.12 -8.00
N GLY A 597 53.14 -31.56 -6.77
CA GLY A 597 53.06 -30.73 -5.56
C GLY A 597 51.99 -31.19 -4.57
N LYS A 598 51.49 -30.28 -3.75
CA LYS A 598 50.50 -30.59 -2.70
C LYS A 598 49.13 -30.90 -3.30
N THR A 599 48.44 -31.84 -2.69
CA THR A 599 47.02 -32.12 -2.94
C THR A 599 46.16 -31.12 -2.18
N PHE A 600 45.05 -30.71 -2.77
CA PHE A 600 44.01 -29.91 -2.11
C PHE A 600 42.63 -30.49 -2.46
N THR A 601 41.63 -30.27 -1.60
CA THR A 601 40.28 -30.80 -1.78
C THR A 601 39.27 -29.68 -1.89
N VAL A 602 38.32 -29.83 -2.83
CA VAL A 602 37.22 -28.88 -3.04
C VAL A 602 35.91 -29.56 -2.66
N VAL A 603 35.11 -28.86 -1.84
CA VAL A 603 33.79 -29.30 -1.36
C VAL A 603 32.79 -28.15 -1.50
N PRO A 604 32.07 -28.01 -2.62
CA PRO A 604 31.09 -26.95 -2.79
C PRO A 604 29.84 -27.25 -1.95
N ASN A 605 29.46 -26.31 -1.08
CA ASN A 605 28.27 -26.44 -0.24
C ASN A 605 27.18 -25.47 -0.68
N HIS A 606 25.94 -25.94 -0.74
CA HIS A 606 24.76 -25.10 -0.95
C HIS A 606 23.71 -25.42 0.11
N LEU A 607 23.80 -24.70 1.22
CA LEU A 607 22.96 -24.92 2.39
C LEU A 607 21.55 -24.34 2.20
N LYS A 608 20.58 -24.87 2.95
CA LYS A 608 19.19 -24.43 2.95
C LYS A 608 19.09 -22.91 3.10
N SER A 609 18.38 -22.27 2.16
CA SER A 609 18.14 -20.83 2.19
C SER A 609 17.24 -20.45 3.36
N LYS A 610 17.55 -19.32 4.01
CA LYS A 610 16.70 -18.70 5.04
C LYS A 610 15.55 -17.86 4.47
N GLY A 611 15.42 -17.80 3.14
CA GLY A 611 14.47 -16.93 2.44
C GLY A 611 13.00 -17.39 2.45
N SER A 612 12.73 -18.60 2.97
CA SER A 612 11.38 -19.07 3.28
C SER A 612 11.34 -19.59 4.71
N CYS A 613 10.15 -19.89 5.22
CA CYS A 613 9.95 -20.50 6.53
C CYS A 613 9.09 -21.76 6.39
N PRO A 614 9.20 -22.73 7.32
CA PRO A 614 8.23 -23.82 7.41
C PRO A 614 6.83 -23.27 7.68
N ASP A 615 5.81 -23.99 7.21
CA ASP A 615 4.41 -23.64 7.48
C ASP A 615 4.08 -23.78 8.98
N ASP A 616 4.67 -24.79 9.63
CA ASP A 616 4.61 -24.96 11.07
C ASP A 616 5.50 -23.91 11.78
N LYS A 617 4.84 -22.90 12.33
CA LYS A 617 5.48 -21.81 13.08
C LYS A 617 6.05 -22.26 14.43
N THR A 618 5.71 -23.45 14.92
CA THR A 618 6.25 -24.01 16.17
C THR A 618 7.52 -24.81 15.95
N SER A 619 7.84 -25.14 14.69
CA SER A 619 9.07 -25.82 14.32
C SER A 619 10.30 -25.05 14.81
N PRO A 620 11.35 -25.73 15.30
CA PRO A 620 12.65 -25.10 15.55
C PRO A 620 13.24 -24.42 14.31
N GLU A 621 12.82 -24.82 13.11
CA GLU A 621 13.24 -24.23 11.83
C GLU A 621 12.48 -22.94 11.49
N ALA A 622 11.37 -22.63 12.19
CA ALA A 622 10.64 -21.39 12.00
C ALA A 622 11.46 -20.19 12.50
N ASN A 623 11.06 -18.98 12.11
CA ASN A 623 11.71 -17.77 12.59
C ASN A 623 11.40 -17.61 14.08
N GLN A 624 12.40 -17.82 14.93
CA GLN A 624 12.26 -17.73 16.39
C GLN A 624 12.25 -16.28 16.90
N GLY A 625 12.27 -15.28 16.01
CA GLY A 625 12.31 -13.86 16.37
C GLY A 625 13.62 -13.44 17.04
N ASP A 626 14.68 -14.23 16.89
CA ASP A 626 15.96 -14.09 17.57
C ASP A 626 17.05 -13.45 16.70
N GLY A 627 16.70 -13.05 15.47
CA GLY A 627 17.60 -12.47 14.48
C GLY A 627 18.30 -13.49 13.58
N GLN A 628 18.17 -14.80 13.85
CA GLN A 628 18.84 -15.84 13.06
C GLN A 628 18.05 -16.23 11.81
N GLY A 629 16.73 -15.97 11.78
CA GLY A 629 15.86 -16.30 10.65
C GLY A 629 15.56 -17.79 10.52
N CYS A 630 14.76 -18.14 9.50
CA CYS A 630 14.30 -19.50 9.28
C CYS A 630 15.42 -20.46 8.84
N TRP A 631 15.21 -21.75 9.08
CA TRP A 631 16.12 -22.84 8.74
C TRP A 631 17.50 -22.74 9.40
N ASN A 632 17.64 -21.99 10.49
CA ASN A 632 18.92 -21.81 11.16
C ASN A 632 19.47 -23.11 11.78
N PRO A 633 18.68 -23.97 12.45
CA PRO A 633 19.19 -25.24 12.98
C PRO A 633 19.68 -26.24 11.92
N THR A 634 19.08 -26.23 10.72
CA THR A 634 19.50 -27.09 9.59
C THR A 634 20.86 -26.70 9.01
N ARG A 635 21.28 -25.44 9.15
CA ARG A 635 22.51 -24.90 8.55
C ARG A 635 23.68 -24.99 9.52
#